data_AF-F6HVW7-F1
#
_entry.id   AF-F6HVW7-F1
#
_cell.length_a   1.000
_cell.length_b   1.000
_cell.length_c   1.000
_cell.angle_alpha   90.00
_cell.angle_beta   90.00
_cell.angle_gamma   90.00
#
_symmetry.space_group_name_H-M   'P 1'
#
loop_
_entity.id
_entity.type
_entity.pdbx_description
1 polymer ?
#
loop_
_entity_poly.entity_id
_entity_poly.type
_entity_poly.pdbx_seq_one_letter_code
_entity_poly.pdbx_strand_id
1 'polypeptide(L)'
;MEMINTSLRSGGDPKTADAFTINGQPGDLYNCSKEGTFRMTVDHGRTYLLRIINSIMNDEMFFMVAHHNLIVVGIHGPYIKPIRTSYIMIIPGQTMDVLIKANQSPSQYYMASRAYAGVVYGNTTTTAILQYSGNYTAPSTLLFPNLPNFTDIDSATNFTERLARTIQ
;
A
#
# COMPACT_ATOMS: atom_id res chain seq x y z
N MET A 1 11.85 3.16 -22.31
CA MET A 1 11.69 2.10 -23.32
C MET A 1 12.86 1.12 -23.39
N GLU A 2 14.05 1.44 -22.85
CA GLU A 2 15.22 0.55 -22.90
C GLU A 2 15.00 -0.81 -22.21
N MET A 3 14.38 -0.81 -21.03
CA MET A 3 14.08 -2.05 -20.28
C MET A 3 13.17 -3.02 -21.05
N ILE A 4 12.16 -2.50 -21.76
CA ILE A 4 11.25 -3.31 -22.58
C ILE A 4 12.01 -3.95 -23.75
N ASN A 5 12.87 -3.19 -24.43
CA ASN A 5 13.68 -3.70 -25.53
C ASN A 5 14.65 -4.80 -25.07
N THR A 6 15.21 -4.68 -23.86
CA THR A 6 16.08 -5.71 -23.28
C THR A 6 15.31 -7.00 -22.99
N SER A 7 14.14 -6.90 -22.33
CA SER A 7 13.29 -8.07 -22.06
C SER A 7 12.78 -8.75 -23.33
N LEU A 8 12.38 -7.98 -24.35
CA LEU A 8 11.95 -8.53 -25.65
C LEU A 8 13.09 -9.27 -26.37
N ARG A 9 14.34 -8.84 -26.19
CA ARG A 9 15.51 -9.51 -26.79
C ARG A 9 15.96 -10.74 -26.01
N SER A 10 15.90 -10.71 -24.68
CA SER A 10 16.35 -11.81 -23.83
C SER A 10 15.28 -12.90 -23.65
N GLY A 11 14.00 -12.56 -23.82
CA GLY A 11 12.87 -13.42 -23.48
C GLY A 11 12.66 -13.59 -21.97
N GLY A 12 13.40 -12.84 -21.13
CA GLY A 12 13.29 -12.88 -19.67
C GLY A 12 12.51 -11.70 -19.09
N ASP A 13 12.16 -11.81 -17.81
CA ASP A 13 11.42 -10.77 -17.10
C ASP A 13 12.17 -9.42 -17.08
N PRO A 14 11.45 -8.29 -17.02
CA PRO A 14 12.06 -6.99 -16.77
C PRO A 14 12.88 -6.99 -15.47
N LYS A 15 13.94 -6.17 -15.45
CA LYS A 15 14.71 -5.95 -14.22
C LYS A 15 13.75 -5.51 -13.10
N THR A 16 13.87 -6.12 -11.93
CA THR A 16 13.11 -5.72 -10.74
C THR A 16 13.42 -4.27 -10.36
N ALA A 17 12.44 -3.59 -9.78
CA ALA A 17 12.61 -2.23 -9.30
C ALA A 17 13.71 -2.16 -8.22
N ASP A 18 14.51 -1.09 -8.25
CA ASP A 18 15.48 -0.82 -7.19
C ASP A 18 14.78 -0.33 -5.90
N ALA A 19 13.62 0.33 -6.03
CA ALA A 19 12.73 0.69 -4.93
C ALA A 19 11.28 0.90 -5.38
N PHE A 20 10.32 0.50 -4.55
CA PHE A 20 8.93 0.99 -4.63
C PHE A 20 8.75 2.26 -3.82
N THR A 21 7.72 3.04 -4.15
CA THR A 21 7.47 4.32 -3.50
C THR A 21 6.01 4.55 -3.17
N ILE A 22 5.77 5.29 -2.09
CA ILE A 22 4.47 5.89 -1.77
C ILE A 22 4.63 7.40 -1.93
N ASN A 23 3.84 8.01 -2.81
CA ASN A 23 3.93 9.44 -3.15
C ASN A 23 5.36 9.89 -3.53
N GLY A 24 6.08 9.05 -4.29
CA GLY A 24 7.42 9.33 -4.79
C GLY A 24 8.55 9.09 -3.78
N GLN A 25 8.25 8.60 -2.58
CA GLN A 25 9.25 8.35 -1.53
C GLN A 25 9.35 6.86 -1.19
N PRO A 26 10.56 6.26 -1.12
CA PRO A 26 10.71 4.84 -0.80
C PRO A 26 10.29 4.45 0.62
N GLY A 27 10.52 5.34 1.58
CA GLY A 27 10.22 5.10 3.00
C GLY A 27 11.42 4.63 3.82
N ASP A 28 11.18 4.18 5.04
CA ASP A 28 12.21 3.97 6.06
C ASP A 28 13.06 2.68 5.88
N LEU A 29 12.63 1.80 4.97
CA LEU A 29 13.25 0.48 4.76
C LEU A 29 14.35 0.49 3.69
N TYR A 30 14.50 1.58 2.94
CA TYR A 30 15.55 1.73 1.94
C TYR A 30 16.72 2.56 2.49
N ASN A 31 17.91 2.35 1.93
CA ASN A 31 19.08 3.14 2.29
C ASN A 31 18.90 4.59 1.81
N CYS A 32 19.28 5.55 2.66
CA CYS A 32 19.27 6.98 2.35
C CYS A 32 17.88 7.62 2.10
N SER A 33 16.78 6.96 2.49
CA SER A 33 15.41 7.46 2.22
C SER A 33 14.60 7.86 3.46
N LYS A 34 15.06 7.52 4.68
CA LYS A 34 14.33 7.76 5.93
C LYS A 34 13.89 9.21 6.14
N GLU A 35 14.76 10.16 5.82
CA GLU A 35 14.47 11.60 6.01
C GLU A 35 13.35 12.10 5.09
N GLY A 36 13.18 11.47 3.92
CA GLY A 36 12.19 11.83 2.91
C GLY A 36 10.86 11.09 3.02
N THR A 37 10.71 10.15 3.96
CA THR A 37 9.53 9.30 4.08
C THR A 37 8.24 10.12 4.10
N PHE A 38 7.29 9.78 3.22
CA PHE A 38 6.00 10.49 3.14
C PHE A 38 5.24 10.42 4.46
N ARG A 39 4.69 11.55 4.93
CA ARG A 39 3.96 11.63 6.20
C ARG A 39 2.59 12.28 5.96
N MET A 40 1.53 11.60 6.40
CA MET A 40 0.16 12.09 6.35
C MET A 40 -0.30 12.42 7.76
N THR A 41 -0.61 13.69 8.03
CA THR A 41 -1.14 14.12 9.33
C THR A 41 -2.64 13.88 9.43
N VAL A 42 -3.10 13.32 10.54
CA VAL A 42 -4.52 13.05 10.83
C VAL A 42 -4.91 13.54 12.22
N ASP A 43 -6.16 13.96 12.38
CA ASP A 43 -6.75 14.35 13.65
C ASP A 43 -7.53 13.17 14.22
N HIS A 44 -7.36 12.94 15.52
CA HIS A 44 -8.09 11.89 16.23
C HIS A 44 -9.61 12.05 16.07
N GLY A 45 -10.30 10.95 15.77
CA GLY A 45 -11.74 10.86 15.57
C GLY A 45 -12.22 11.20 14.16
N ARG A 46 -11.39 11.79 13.30
CA ARG A 46 -11.77 12.13 11.91
C ARG A 46 -11.64 10.94 10.96
N THR A 47 -12.35 11.03 9.85
CA THR A 47 -12.30 10.06 8.74
C THR A 47 -11.69 10.73 7.52
N TYR A 48 -10.77 10.05 6.86
CA TYR A 48 -10.04 10.53 5.68
C TYR A 48 -10.33 9.63 4.50
N LEU A 49 -10.46 10.22 3.31
CA LEU A 49 -10.55 9.49 2.04
C LEU A 49 -9.17 9.45 1.40
N LEU A 50 -8.62 8.24 1.26
CA LEU A 50 -7.38 7.96 0.56
C LEU A 50 -7.73 7.54 -0.87
N ARG A 51 -7.15 8.24 -1.85
CA ARG A 51 -7.22 7.87 -3.26
C ARG A 51 -5.96 7.11 -3.61
N ILE A 52 -6.04 5.79 -3.55
CA ILE A 52 -4.91 4.90 -3.79
C ILE A 52 -4.86 4.59 -5.28
N ILE A 53 -3.70 4.85 -5.90
CA ILE A 53 -3.47 4.64 -7.33
C ILE A 53 -2.23 3.78 -7.44
N ASN A 54 -2.34 2.63 -8.10
CA ASN A 54 -1.15 1.85 -8.43
C ASN A 54 -0.60 2.32 -9.78
N SER A 55 0.46 3.14 -9.72
CA SER A 55 1.21 3.62 -10.89
C SER A 55 2.50 2.83 -11.14
N ILE A 56 2.63 1.64 -10.54
CA ILE A 56 3.74 0.72 -10.78
C ILE A 56 3.47 -0.02 -12.09
N MET A 57 4.52 -0.29 -12.87
CA MET A 57 4.37 -0.85 -14.22
C MET A 57 3.90 -2.31 -14.21
N ASN A 58 4.50 -3.15 -13.35
CA ASN A 58 4.43 -4.60 -13.53
C ASN A 58 4.00 -5.37 -12.28
N ASP A 59 3.86 -4.69 -11.13
CA ASP A 59 3.67 -5.36 -9.84
C ASP A 59 2.33 -5.00 -9.21
N GLU A 60 1.60 -6.04 -8.80
CA GLU A 60 0.45 -5.93 -7.93
C GLU A 60 0.92 -5.70 -6.51
N MET A 61 0.22 -4.84 -5.77
CA MET A 61 0.67 -4.44 -4.44
C MET A 61 -0.37 -4.75 -3.38
N PHE A 62 0.07 -5.37 -2.29
CA PHE A 62 -0.64 -5.27 -1.03
C PHE A 62 -0.42 -3.89 -0.42
N PHE A 63 -1.46 -3.31 0.19
CA PHE A 63 -1.37 -2.07 0.95
C PHE A 63 -2.12 -2.19 2.27
N MET A 64 -1.50 -1.71 3.35
CA MET A 64 -2.09 -1.71 4.69
C MET A 64 -1.60 -0.53 5.53
N VAL A 65 -2.43 -0.11 6.49
CA VAL A 65 -2.06 0.87 7.51
C VAL A 65 -2.10 0.19 8.88
N ALA A 66 -1.01 0.27 9.64
CA ALA A 66 -0.88 -0.38 10.94
C ALA A 66 -2.03 0.05 11.87
N HIS A 67 -2.70 -0.93 12.48
CA HIS A 67 -3.79 -0.75 13.44
C HIS A 67 -5.03 0.00 12.90
N HIS A 68 -5.14 0.22 11.59
CA HIS A 68 -6.29 0.87 10.99
C HIS A 68 -6.99 -0.06 10.00
N ASN A 69 -8.32 -0.09 10.07
CA ASN A 69 -9.13 -0.75 9.06
C ASN A 69 -9.33 0.17 7.86
N LEU A 70 -9.29 -0.42 6.69
CA LEU A 70 -9.58 0.18 5.40
C LEU A 70 -11.03 -0.11 5.03
N ILE A 71 -11.76 0.90 4.58
CA ILE A 71 -13.11 0.74 4.03
C ILE A 71 -13.07 1.18 2.58
N VAL A 72 -13.01 0.22 1.67
CA VAL A 72 -13.03 0.49 0.22
C VAL A 72 -14.45 0.87 -0.16
N VAL A 73 -14.61 2.04 -0.78
CA VAL A 73 -15.92 2.61 -1.15
C VAL A 73 -16.05 2.89 -2.64
N GLY A 74 -14.95 2.89 -3.39
CA GLY A 74 -14.97 3.09 -4.84
C GLY A 74 -13.77 2.43 -5.52
N ILE A 75 -13.94 2.12 -6.80
CA ILE A 75 -12.92 1.52 -7.66
C ILE A 75 -13.10 2.04 -9.08
N HIS A 76 -12.03 2.46 -9.74
CA HIS A 76 -12.05 3.00 -11.11
C HIS A 76 -12.98 4.22 -11.33
N GLY A 77 -13.40 4.89 -10.26
CA GLY A 77 -14.34 6.03 -10.31
C GLY A 77 -15.73 5.76 -9.72
N PRO A 78 -16.46 4.68 -10.08
CA PRO A 78 -17.75 4.40 -9.46
C PRO A 78 -17.64 3.94 -8.00
N TYR A 79 -18.69 4.25 -7.24
CA TYR A 79 -18.87 3.75 -5.89
C TYR A 79 -19.31 2.28 -5.92
N ILE A 80 -18.85 1.53 -4.92
CA ILE A 80 -19.19 0.13 -4.71
C ILE A 80 -19.83 -0.06 -3.35
N LYS A 81 -20.41 -1.25 -3.13
CA LYS A 81 -20.80 -1.66 -1.77
C LYS A 81 -19.55 -1.66 -0.86
N PRO A 82 -19.56 -0.95 0.28
CA PRO A 82 -18.35 -0.80 1.09
C PRO A 82 -17.75 -2.13 1.56
N ILE A 83 -16.45 -2.29 1.38
CA ILE A 83 -15.68 -3.45 1.83
C ILE A 83 -14.79 -3.03 3.00
N ARG A 84 -15.07 -3.53 4.20
CA ARG A 84 -14.19 -3.36 5.37
C ARG A 84 -13.13 -4.46 5.39
N THR A 85 -11.85 -4.08 5.46
CA THR A 85 -10.71 -4.98 5.40
C THR A 85 -9.50 -4.36 6.12
N SER A 86 -8.50 -5.16 6.49
CA SER A 86 -7.23 -4.65 7.03
C SER A 86 -6.24 -4.31 5.93
N TYR A 87 -6.26 -5.06 4.82
CA TYR A 87 -5.40 -4.86 3.66
C TYR A 87 -6.23 -4.77 2.38
N ILE A 88 -5.66 -4.16 1.35
CA ILE A 88 -6.14 -4.23 -0.03
C ILE A 88 -5.06 -4.84 -0.92
N MET A 89 -5.48 -5.40 -2.04
CA MET A 89 -4.61 -5.73 -3.17
C MET A 89 -4.99 -4.82 -4.34
N ILE A 90 -4.01 -4.15 -4.94
CA ILE A 90 -4.22 -3.20 -6.04
C ILE A 90 -3.29 -3.53 -7.22
N ILE A 91 -3.86 -3.68 -8.40
CA ILE A 91 -3.12 -4.04 -9.62
C ILE A 91 -2.67 -2.79 -10.39
N PRO A 92 -1.64 -2.88 -11.26
CA PRO A 92 -1.21 -1.76 -12.10
C PRO A 92 -2.37 -1.07 -12.83
N GLY A 93 -2.42 0.26 -12.76
CA GLY A 93 -3.45 1.09 -13.40
C GLY A 93 -4.78 1.19 -12.65
N GLN A 94 -5.00 0.39 -11.61
CA GLN A 94 -6.20 0.45 -10.80
C GLN A 94 -6.18 1.63 -9.82
N THR A 95 -7.37 2.15 -9.52
CA THR A 95 -7.60 3.19 -8.50
C THR A 95 -8.64 2.71 -7.51
N MET A 96 -8.41 2.99 -6.22
CA MET A 96 -9.35 2.68 -5.14
C MET A 96 -9.54 3.88 -4.21
N ASP A 97 -10.80 4.14 -3.90
CA ASP A 97 -11.22 5.11 -2.91
C ASP A 97 -11.42 4.40 -1.57
N VAL A 98 -10.61 4.75 -0.58
CA VAL A 98 -10.53 4.04 0.71
C VAL A 98 -10.72 5.02 1.87
N LEU A 99 -11.73 4.79 2.70
CA LEU A 99 -11.91 5.52 3.94
C LEU A 99 -11.07 4.90 5.05
N ILE A 100 -10.36 5.74 5.79
CA ILE A 100 -9.67 5.39 7.04
C ILE A 100 -10.22 6.26 8.17
N LYS A 101 -10.51 5.65 9.32
CA LYS A 101 -10.92 6.38 10.52
C LYS A 101 -9.74 6.47 11.47
N ALA A 102 -9.34 7.68 11.85
CA ALA A 102 -8.27 7.93 12.81
C ALA A 102 -8.77 7.71 14.25
N ASN A 103 -9.04 6.45 14.61
CA ASN A 103 -9.63 6.07 15.90
C ASN A 103 -8.64 5.37 16.86
N GLN A 104 -7.36 5.39 16.54
CA GLN A 104 -6.31 4.84 17.39
C GLN A 104 -5.77 5.93 18.33
N SER A 105 -5.10 5.53 19.42
CA SER A 105 -4.46 6.50 20.31
C SER A 105 -3.45 7.38 19.54
N PRO A 106 -3.37 8.70 19.82
CA PRO A 106 -2.45 9.59 19.11
C PRO A 106 -1.01 9.05 19.13
N SER A 107 -0.51 8.69 17.94
CA SER A 107 0.82 8.11 17.72
C SER A 107 1.17 8.21 16.23
N GLN A 108 2.24 7.51 15.84
CA GLN A 108 2.65 7.33 14.45
C GLN A 108 2.48 5.86 14.06
N TYR A 109 1.92 5.63 12.88
CA TYR A 109 1.59 4.31 12.34
C TYR A 109 2.15 4.18 10.92
N TYR A 110 2.79 3.04 10.60
CA TYR A 110 3.23 2.82 9.24
C TYR A 110 2.03 2.56 8.31
N MET A 111 2.05 3.24 7.17
CA MET A 111 1.43 2.79 5.95
C MET A 111 2.50 2.00 5.19
N ALA A 112 2.19 0.80 4.74
CA ALA A 112 3.18 -0.01 4.02
C ALA A 112 2.54 -0.68 2.82
N SER A 113 3.36 -0.87 1.80
CA SER A 113 2.99 -1.57 0.59
C SER A 113 4.07 -2.54 0.15
N ARG A 114 3.67 -3.73 -0.29
CA ARG A 114 4.56 -4.81 -0.70
C ARG A 114 4.05 -5.43 -1.98
N ALA A 115 4.97 -5.75 -2.90
CA ALA A 115 4.63 -6.47 -4.12
C ALA A 115 4.14 -7.89 -3.79
N TYR A 116 3.07 -8.29 -4.47
CA TYR A 116 2.69 -9.69 -4.61
C TYR A 116 3.49 -10.28 -5.79
N ALA A 117 4.16 -11.40 -5.55
CA ALA A 117 4.96 -12.10 -6.53
C ALA A 117 4.90 -13.61 -6.28
N GLY A 118 4.72 -14.39 -7.35
CA GLY A 118 4.72 -15.86 -7.29
C GLY A 118 6.11 -16.48 -7.06
N VAL A 119 7.16 -15.67 -6.97
CA VAL A 119 8.56 -16.09 -6.78
C VAL A 119 9.23 -15.29 -5.66
N VAL A 120 10.37 -15.76 -5.18
CA VAL A 120 11.17 -15.07 -4.16
C VAL A 120 11.50 -13.66 -4.63
N TYR A 121 10.89 -12.68 -3.98
CA TYR A 121 11.07 -11.27 -4.24
C TYR A 121 11.93 -10.66 -3.13
N GLY A 122 12.87 -9.78 -3.47
CA GLY A 122 13.65 -9.05 -2.47
C GLY A 122 12.76 -8.27 -1.50
N ASN A 123 13.30 -7.81 -0.37
CA ASN A 123 12.52 -6.97 0.56
C ASN A 123 12.28 -5.58 -0.05
N THR A 124 11.20 -5.47 -0.84
CA THR A 124 10.83 -4.26 -1.58
C THR A 124 9.72 -3.48 -0.88
N THR A 125 9.48 -3.77 0.39
CA THR A 125 8.39 -3.12 1.12
C THR A 125 8.64 -1.61 1.21
N THR A 126 7.75 -0.81 0.62
CA THR A 126 7.78 0.66 0.73
C THR A 126 6.91 1.11 1.90
N THR A 127 7.28 2.22 2.53
CA THR A 127 6.61 2.71 3.73
C THR A 127 6.35 4.20 3.67
N ALA A 128 5.31 4.61 4.39
CA ALA A 128 4.97 5.98 4.71
C ALA A 128 4.41 6.02 6.13
N ILE A 129 4.21 7.22 6.68
CA ILE A 129 3.82 7.39 8.08
C ILE A 129 2.47 8.10 8.14
N LEU A 130 1.48 7.47 8.75
CA LEU A 130 0.27 8.12 9.22
C LEU A 130 0.55 8.66 10.63
N GLN A 131 0.54 9.98 10.77
CA GLN A 131 0.91 10.68 11.98
C GLN A 131 -0.31 11.38 12.58
N TYR A 132 -0.65 11.07 13.84
CA TYR A 132 -1.67 11.84 14.53
C TYR A 132 -1.17 13.25 14.85
N SER A 133 -2.07 14.24 14.82
CA SER A 133 -1.83 15.60 15.28
C SER A 133 -1.94 15.69 16.80
N GLY A 134 -1.33 16.72 17.38
CA GLY A 134 -1.36 16.99 18.82
C GLY A 134 -0.08 16.62 19.55
N ASN A 135 -0.12 16.77 20.88
CA ASN A 135 1.03 16.56 21.75
C ASN A 135 1.06 15.11 22.26
N TYR A 136 1.99 14.32 21.73
CA TYR A 136 2.33 12.99 22.25
C TYR A 136 3.82 12.76 22.02
N THR A 137 4.40 11.88 22.85
CA THR A 137 5.77 11.44 22.67
C THR A 137 5.82 10.48 21.48
N ALA A 138 6.60 10.82 20.46
CA ALA A 138 6.81 9.92 19.33
C ALA A 138 7.39 8.58 19.82
N PRO A 139 6.86 7.43 19.39
CA PRO A 139 7.38 6.14 19.80
C PRO A 139 8.79 5.95 19.24
N SER A 140 9.67 5.28 20.02
CA SER A 140 11.02 4.92 19.58
C SER A 140 11.03 3.88 18.47
N THR A 141 9.98 3.06 18.40
CA THR A 141 9.76 2.05 17.36
C THR A 141 8.35 2.17 16.80
N LEU A 142 8.25 2.36 15.50
CA LEU A 142 6.98 2.35 14.79
C LEU A 142 6.50 0.91 14.56
N LEU A 143 5.22 0.66 14.83
CA LEU A 143 4.63 -0.66 14.64
C LEU A 143 4.44 -0.93 13.15
N PHE A 144 5.03 -2.03 12.68
CA PHE A 144 4.90 -2.47 11.31
C PHE A 144 3.57 -3.20 11.10
N PRO A 145 2.80 -2.88 10.05
CA PRO A 145 1.59 -3.63 9.71
C PRO A 145 1.95 -5.07 9.34
N ASN A 146 1.18 -6.06 9.84
CA ASN A 146 1.32 -7.46 9.45
C ASN A 146 0.84 -7.71 8.00
N LEU A 147 1.62 -7.25 7.01
CA LEU A 147 1.27 -7.39 5.60
C LEU A 147 1.27 -8.86 5.19
N PRO A 148 0.37 -9.27 4.27
CA PRO A 148 0.49 -10.55 3.58
C PRO A 148 1.90 -10.77 3.04
N ASN A 149 2.31 -12.04 3.01
CA ASN A 149 3.58 -12.40 2.42
C ASN A 149 3.55 -12.15 0.90
N PHE A 150 4.70 -11.94 0.27
CA PHE A 150 4.75 -11.68 -1.17
C PHE A 150 4.20 -12.86 -2.00
N THR A 151 4.26 -14.10 -1.50
CA THR A 151 3.68 -15.29 -2.16
C THR A 151 2.26 -15.65 -1.70
N ASP A 152 1.59 -14.80 -0.91
CA ASP A 152 0.30 -15.13 -0.30
C ASP A 152 -0.86 -15.02 -1.30
N ILE A 153 -1.04 -16.08 -2.09
CA ILE A 153 -2.09 -16.20 -3.09
C ILE A 153 -3.50 -16.26 -2.47
N ASP A 154 -3.63 -16.78 -1.25
CA ASP A 154 -4.92 -16.89 -0.57
C ASP A 154 -5.44 -15.50 -0.21
N SER A 155 -4.58 -14.63 0.34
CA SER A 155 -4.92 -13.23 0.61
C SER A 155 -5.23 -12.45 -0.67
N ALA A 156 -4.45 -12.68 -1.74
CA ALA A 156 -4.67 -12.09 -3.05
C ALA A 156 -6.06 -12.44 -3.62
N THR A 157 -6.35 -13.75 -3.66
CA THR A 157 -7.60 -14.29 -4.19
C THR A 157 -8.79 -13.85 -3.36
N ASN A 158 -8.68 -13.91 -2.03
CA ASN A 158 -9.75 -13.51 -1.12
C ASN A 158 -10.19 -12.07 -1.35
N PHE A 159 -9.24 -11.14 -1.43
CA PHE A 159 -9.58 -9.74 -1.67
C PHE A 159 -10.20 -9.53 -3.07
N THR A 160 -9.62 -10.14 -4.10
CA THR A 160 -10.10 -10.02 -5.48
C THR A 160 -11.52 -10.56 -5.65
N GLU A 161 -11.84 -11.71 -5.04
CA GLU A 161 -13.20 -12.26 -5.05
C GLU A 161 -14.20 -11.35 -4.33
N ARG A 162 -13.81 -10.78 -3.18
CA ARG A 162 -14.67 -9.85 -2.45
C ARG A 162 -14.96 -8.61 -3.28
N LEU A 163 -13.94 -8.07 -3.96
CA LEU A 163 -14.06 -6.92 -4.84
C LEU A 163 -15.00 -7.21 -6.02
N ALA A 164 -14.83 -8.35 -6.70
CA ALA A 164 -15.65 -8.76 -7.83
C ALA A 164 -17.15 -8.87 -7.48
N ARG A 165 -17.49 -9.22 -6.23
CA ARG A 165 -18.89 -9.30 -5.76
C ARG A 165 -19.55 -7.94 -5.48
N THR A 166 -18.80 -6.83 -5.54
CA THR A 166 -19.31 -5.49 -5.19
C THR A 166 -19.58 -4.58 -6.37
N ILE A 167 -19.10 -4.95 -7.56
CA ILE A 167 -19.37 -4.25 -8.81
C ILE A 167 -20.71 -4.79 -9.33
N GLN A 168 -21.73 -3.91 -9.39
CA GLN A 168 -23.04 -4.19 -9.99
C GLN A 168 -23.09 -3.67 -11.41
#